data_AF-A0A8B7QX15-F1
#
_entry.id   AF-A0A8B7QX15-F1
#
_cell.length_a   1.000
_cell.length_b   1.000
_cell.length_c   1.000
_cell.angle_alpha   90.00
_cell.angle_beta   90.00
_cell.angle_gamma   90.00
#
_symmetry.space_group_name_H-M   'P 1'
#
loop_
_entity.id
_entity.type
_entity.pdbx_description
1 polymer ?
#
loop_
_entity_poly.entity_id
_entity_poly.type
_entity_poly.pdbx_seq_one_letter_code
_entity_poly.pdbx_strand_id
1 'polypeptide(L)'
;MRPPPALALAALCLLALPAAVAAAYFGLTGREVLTPFPGLDTAAAPAQGGAHLKQCDLLKLSRRQKQLCRREPGLAETLQDAAHLSLLECQFQFRHERWNCSLEGRTGLLKRGFKETAFLYAVSSAALTHTLARACSAGRMERCTCDDSPGLESRQAWQWGVCGDNLKYSTKFLSNFLGPKRGSKDLRARADAHNTHVGIKAVKSGLRTTCKCHGVSGSCAVRTCWKQLSPFRETGQALKLRYDSAVKVSSATNEALGRLELWAPARPGSPTKGLAPRPGDLVYMEDSPSFCRPSKYSPGTAGRVCSREASCSSLCCGRGYDTQSRLVAFSCHCQVQWCCYVECQQCVQEELVYTCKH
;
A
#
# COMPACT_ATOMS: atom_id res chain seq x y z
N MET A 1 -42.04 -31.24 57.48
CA MET A 1 -40.90 -30.40 57.06
C MET A 1 -39.87 -31.31 56.41
N ARG A 2 -39.76 -31.20 55.08
CA ARG A 2 -38.81 -31.91 54.20
C ARG A 2 -38.36 -30.89 53.14
N PRO A 3 -37.11 -30.97 52.63
CA PRO A 3 -36.50 -29.93 51.81
C PRO A 3 -37.08 -29.89 50.38
N PRO A 4 -36.90 -28.78 49.64
CA PRO A 4 -37.44 -28.60 48.29
C PRO A 4 -36.63 -29.34 47.21
N PRO A 5 -37.22 -29.55 46.01
CA PRO A 5 -36.56 -30.20 44.88
C PRO A 5 -35.69 -29.23 44.08
N ALA A 6 -34.65 -29.78 43.44
CA ALA A 6 -33.73 -29.09 42.55
C ALA A 6 -34.45 -28.52 41.31
N LEU A 7 -34.28 -27.21 41.06
CA LEU A 7 -34.68 -26.55 39.83
C LEU A 7 -33.61 -26.78 38.75
N ALA A 8 -34.04 -27.40 37.65
CA ALA A 8 -33.24 -27.65 36.47
C ALA A 8 -32.79 -26.35 35.80
N LEU A 9 -31.51 -26.33 35.41
CA LEU A 9 -30.84 -25.26 34.67
C LEU A 9 -31.52 -25.00 33.32
N ALA A 10 -31.83 -23.74 33.07
CA ALA A 10 -32.30 -23.22 31.80
C ALA A 10 -31.25 -23.44 30.70
N ALA A 11 -31.68 -24.06 29.60
CA ALA A 11 -30.92 -24.12 28.36
C ALA A 11 -30.83 -22.72 27.73
N LEU A 12 -29.62 -22.15 27.69
CA LEU A 12 -29.32 -20.96 26.91
C LEU A 12 -29.27 -21.33 25.42
N CYS A 13 -30.27 -20.86 24.66
CA CYS A 13 -30.23 -20.77 23.21
C CYS A 13 -29.03 -19.92 22.78
N LEU A 14 -27.97 -20.56 22.31
CA LEU A 14 -26.93 -19.91 21.51
C LEU A 14 -27.52 -19.56 20.14
N LEU A 15 -27.89 -18.30 19.97
CA LEU A 15 -28.12 -17.70 18.66
C LEU A 15 -26.80 -17.70 17.89
N ALA A 16 -26.60 -18.72 17.06
CA ALA A 16 -25.57 -18.71 16.03
C ALA A 16 -25.90 -17.59 15.03
N LEU A 17 -25.22 -16.45 15.15
CA LEU A 17 -25.14 -15.46 14.09
C LEU A 17 -24.50 -16.13 12.86
N PRO A 18 -25.05 -15.96 11.64
CA PRO A 18 -24.38 -16.47 10.47
C PRO A 18 -23.10 -15.65 10.29
N ALA A 19 -21.96 -16.34 10.28
CA ALA A 19 -20.71 -15.76 9.84
C ALA A 19 -20.89 -15.35 8.37
N ALA A 20 -21.24 -14.08 8.15
CA ALA A 20 -21.26 -13.50 6.83
C ALA A 20 -19.81 -13.51 6.33
N VAL A 21 -19.50 -14.51 5.49
CA VAL A 21 -18.25 -14.58 4.74
C VAL A 21 -18.24 -13.36 3.82
N ALA A 22 -17.65 -12.27 4.30
CA ALA A 22 -17.34 -11.12 3.48
C ALA A 22 -16.34 -11.59 2.42
N ALA A 23 -16.81 -11.74 1.18
CA ALA A 23 -15.95 -12.09 0.06
C ALA A 23 -14.85 -11.03 -0.08
N ALA A 24 -13.64 -11.36 0.36
CA ALA A 24 -12.47 -10.51 0.20
C ALA A 24 -12.16 -10.33 -1.29
N TYR A 25 -12.12 -9.08 -1.76
CA TYR A 25 -11.98 -8.72 -3.16
C TYR A 25 -10.52 -8.44 -3.51
N PHE A 26 -9.69 -9.47 -3.61
CA PHE A 26 -8.41 -9.33 -4.29
C PHE A 26 -8.65 -9.21 -5.80
N GLY A 27 -7.95 -8.31 -6.48
CA GLY A 27 -8.10 -8.06 -7.90
C GLY A 27 -6.75 -7.68 -8.47
N LEU A 28 -5.89 -8.67 -8.74
CA LEU A 28 -4.65 -8.43 -9.45
C LEU A 28 -4.93 -8.62 -10.94
N THR A 29 -5.31 -7.56 -11.63
CA THR A 29 -5.16 -7.47 -13.09
C THR A 29 -4.62 -6.07 -13.40
N GLY A 30 -4.09 -5.81 -14.60
CA GLY A 30 -3.77 -4.43 -15.03
C GLY A 30 -4.98 -3.48 -15.13
N ARG A 31 -6.07 -3.81 -14.43
CA ARG A 31 -7.38 -3.16 -14.34
C ARG A 31 -7.93 -3.11 -12.91
N GLU A 32 -7.20 -3.57 -11.88
CA GLU A 32 -7.62 -3.49 -10.46
C GLU A 32 -6.42 -3.31 -9.50
N VAL A 33 -6.69 -2.83 -8.26
CA VAL A 33 -5.69 -2.46 -7.24
C VAL A 33 -5.64 -3.51 -6.11
N LEU A 34 -4.52 -3.59 -5.37
CA LEU A 34 -4.37 -4.43 -4.17
C LEU A 34 -5.36 -4.05 -3.05
N THR A 35 -5.91 -5.05 -2.38
CA THR A 35 -6.83 -4.94 -1.24
C THR A 35 -6.43 -5.94 -0.14
N PRO A 36 -6.73 -5.68 1.14
CA PRO A 36 -6.39 -6.60 2.23
C PRO A 36 -7.23 -7.89 2.25
N PHE A 37 -6.65 -8.93 2.83
CA PHE A 37 -7.32 -10.17 3.27
C PHE A 37 -7.74 -10.04 4.74
N PRO A 38 -8.93 -10.51 5.15
CA PRO A 38 -9.18 -10.80 6.56
C PRO A 38 -8.46 -12.12 6.92
N GLY A 39 -7.46 -12.02 7.82
CA GLY A 39 -6.91 -13.09 8.66
C GLY A 39 -6.49 -14.40 7.99
N LEU A 40 -5.18 -14.55 7.76
CA LEU A 40 -4.53 -15.85 7.87
C LEU A 40 -3.32 -15.66 8.79
N ASP A 41 -3.36 -16.30 9.94
CA ASP A 41 -2.31 -16.23 10.95
C ASP A 41 -0.94 -16.60 10.37
N THR A 42 0.09 -15.85 10.76
CA THR A 42 1.49 -16.10 10.44
C THR A 42 2.01 -17.26 11.27
N ALA A 43 1.58 -18.48 10.93
CA ALA A 43 2.29 -19.69 11.33
C ALA A 43 3.28 -20.04 10.21
N ALA A 44 4.58 -19.94 10.49
CA ALA A 44 5.63 -20.46 9.62
C ALA A 44 5.41 -21.97 9.44
N ALA A 45 4.78 -22.36 8.33
CA ALA A 45 4.57 -23.76 7.99
C ALA A 45 5.82 -24.30 7.27
N PRO A 46 6.25 -25.53 7.55
CA PRO A 46 7.41 -26.12 6.91
C PRO A 46 7.14 -26.33 5.42
N ALA A 47 8.19 -26.21 4.62
CA ALA A 47 8.21 -26.40 3.18
C ALA A 47 7.74 -27.81 2.79
N GLN A 48 6.43 -28.01 2.68
CA GLN A 48 5.85 -29.14 1.97
C GLN A 48 5.56 -28.70 0.53
N GLY A 49 6.12 -29.43 -0.44
CA GLY A 49 6.17 -29.11 -1.88
C GLY A 49 4.84 -28.92 -2.63
N GLY A 50 3.72 -28.72 -1.92
CA GLY A 50 2.40 -28.37 -2.47
C GLY A 50 1.70 -27.20 -1.78
N ALA A 51 2.19 -26.70 -0.63
CA ALA A 51 1.54 -25.62 0.12
C ALA A 51 1.54 -24.29 -0.65
N HIS A 52 2.68 -23.98 -1.29
CA HIS A 52 2.85 -22.78 -2.11
C HIS A 52 1.87 -22.72 -3.31
N LEU A 53 1.56 -23.86 -3.93
CA LEU A 53 0.62 -23.92 -5.04
C LEU A 53 -0.81 -23.57 -4.59
N LYS A 54 -1.21 -24.05 -3.41
CA LYS A 54 -2.53 -23.77 -2.83
C LYS A 54 -2.69 -22.28 -2.48
N GLN A 55 -1.66 -21.64 -1.91
CA GLN A 55 -1.70 -20.20 -1.61
C GLN A 55 -1.91 -19.34 -2.87
N CYS A 56 -1.21 -19.63 -3.97
CA CYS A 56 -1.41 -18.93 -5.24
C CYS A 56 -2.85 -19.05 -5.79
N ASP A 57 -3.55 -20.13 -5.44
CA ASP A 57 -4.93 -20.38 -5.91
C ASP A 57 -5.99 -19.64 -5.10
N LEU A 58 -5.73 -19.40 -3.82
CA LEU A 58 -6.55 -18.56 -2.93
C LEU A 58 -6.51 -17.08 -3.36
N LEU A 59 -5.41 -16.64 -3.97
CA LEU A 59 -5.31 -15.30 -4.53
C LEU A 59 -6.16 -15.16 -5.80
N LYS A 60 -6.91 -14.06 -5.90
CA LYS A 60 -7.66 -13.69 -7.11
C LYS A 60 -6.72 -13.08 -8.14
N LEU A 61 -6.00 -13.97 -8.80
CA LEU A 61 -5.08 -13.71 -9.91
C LEU A 61 -5.70 -14.16 -11.23
N SER A 62 -5.32 -13.51 -12.35
CA SER A 62 -5.60 -14.06 -13.68
C SER A 62 -4.90 -15.41 -13.88
N ARG A 63 -5.38 -16.22 -14.83
CA ARG A 63 -4.76 -17.53 -15.15
C ARG A 63 -3.25 -17.43 -15.42
N ARG A 64 -2.82 -16.40 -16.16
CA ARG A 64 -1.39 -16.13 -16.44
C ARG A 64 -0.61 -15.81 -15.16
N GLN A 65 -1.16 -14.98 -14.28
CA GLN A 65 -0.51 -14.62 -13.02
C GLN A 65 -0.46 -15.81 -12.06
N LYS A 66 -1.50 -16.66 -12.01
CA LYS A 66 -1.44 -17.92 -11.24
C LYS A 66 -0.31 -18.83 -11.72
N GLN A 67 -0.11 -18.92 -13.04
CA GLN A 67 1.00 -19.68 -13.61
C GLN A 67 2.36 -19.11 -13.21
N LEU A 68 2.51 -17.77 -13.21
CA LEU A 68 3.74 -17.13 -12.73
C LEU A 68 3.93 -17.31 -11.23
N CYS A 69 2.85 -17.18 -10.44
CA CYS A 69 2.84 -17.41 -8.99
C CYS A 69 3.34 -18.81 -8.66
N ARG A 70 2.71 -19.85 -9.22
CA ARG A 70 3.08 -21.25 -8.96
C ARG A 70 4.53 -21.59 -9.36
N ARG A 71 5.11 -20.87 -10.32
CA ARG A 71 6.49 -21.07 -10.77
C ARG A 71 7.51 -20.48 -9.81
N GLU A 72 7.14 -19.57 -8.92
CA GLU A 72 8.07 -18.81 -8.10
C GLU A 72 7.78 -19.05 -6.61
N PRO A 73 8.41 -20.04 -5.97
CA PRO A 73 8.24 -20.29 -4.53
C PRO A 73 8.47 -19.02 -3.69
N GLY A 74 7.59 -18.79 -2.72
CA GLY A 74 7.59 -17.61 -1.86
C GLY A 74 6.89 -16.37 -2.44
N LEU A 75 6.44 -16.42 -3.70
CA LEU A 75 5.76 -15.29 -4.32
C LEU A 75 4.38 -15.05 -3.72
N ALA A 76 3.61 -16.09 -3.38
CA ALA A 76 2.26 -15.91 -2.84
C ALA A 76 2.24 -15.11 -1.52
N GLU A 77 3.20 -15.36 -0.64
CA GLU A 77 3.38 -14.62 0.63
C GLU A 77 3.87 -13.20 0.35
N THR A 78 4.84 -13.05 -0.55
CA THR A 78 5.36 -11.73 -0.95
C THR A 78 4.26 -10.84 -1.56
N LEU A 79 3.31 -11.42 -2.31
CA LEU A 79 2.15 -10.69 -2.85
C LEU A 79 1.19 -10.23 -1.74
N GLN A 80 1.02 -11.02 -0.68
CA GLN A 80 0.20 -10.65 0.48
C GLN A 80 0.85 -9.52 1.28
N ASP A 81 2.17 -9.61 1.53
CA ASP A 81 2.96 -8.54 2.14
C ASP A 81 2.83 -7.24 1.36
N ALA A 82 2.91 -7.31 0.02
CA ALA A 82 2.76 -6.15 -0.86
C ALA A 82 1.39 -5.49 -0.71
N ALA A 83 0.33 -6.29 -0.67
CA ALA A 83 -1.03 -5.79 -0.51
C ALA A 83 -1.21 -5.10 0.85
N HIS A 84 -0.73 -5.74 1.91
CA HIS A 84 -0.79 -5.17 3.25
C HIS A 84 0.00 -3.86 3.34
N LEU A 85 1.24 -3.84 2.85
CA LEU A 85 2.09 -2.64 2.81
C LEU A 85 1.42 -1.50 2.02
N SER A 86 0.83 -1.81 0.86
CA SER A 86 0.14 -0.82 0.03
C SER A 86 -1.06 -0.18 0.74
N LEU A 87 -1.84 -0.99 1.46
CA LEU A 87 -3.02 -0.51 2.18
C LEU A 87 -2.62 0.33 3.38
N LEU A 88 -1.69 -0.16 4.20
CA LEU A 88 -1.23 0.58 5.38
C LEU A 88 -0.68 1.95 4.99
N GLU A 89 0.11 2.01 3.92
CA GLU A 89 0.64 3.28 3.43
C GLU A 89 -0.46 4.17 2.85
N CYS A 90 -1.42 3.61 2.12
CA CYS A 90 -2.55 4.37 1.61
C CYS A 90 -3.42 4.97 2.74
N GLN A 91 -3.80 4.15 3.72
CA GLN A 91 -4.52 4.59 4.91
C GLN A 91 -3.73 5.64 5.68
N PHE A 92 -2.41 5.47 5.81
CA PHE A 92 -1.54 6.46 6.41
C PHE A 92 -1.61 7.79 5.64
N GLN A 93 -1.35 7.80 4.33
CA GLN A 93 -1.32 9.03 3.52
C GLN A 93 -2.67 9.76 3.49
N PHE A 94 -3.78 9.04 3.66
CA PHE A 94 -5.15 9.58 3.57
C PHE A 94 -5.88 9.71 4.93
N ARG A 95 -5.22 9.45 6.06
CA ARG A 95 -5.85 9.40 7.40
C ARG A 95 -6.62 10.66 7.81
N HIS A 96 -6.21 11.83 7.30
CA HIS A 96 -6.85 13.13 7.60
C HIS A 96 -7.69 13.67 6.43
N GLU A 97 -7.83 12.91 5.34
CA GLU A 97 -8.61 13.28 4.17
C GLU A 97 -10.03 12.73 4.27
N ARG A 98 -10.97 13.29 3.51
CA ARG A 98 -12.39 12.85 3.51
C ARG A 98 -12.54 11.38 3.10
N TRP A 99 -11.75 10.94 2.13
CA TRP A 99 -11.55 9.53 1.82
C TRP A 99 -10.27 9.05 2.50
N ASN A 100 -10.36 8.05 3.37
CA ASN A 100 -9.27 7.55 4.22
C ASN A 100 -8.66 6.23 3.74
N CYS A 101 -8.82 5.92 2.45
CA CYS A 101 -8.42 4.63 1.89
C CYS A 101 -9.17 3.40 2.43
N SER A 102 -10.41 3.57 2.92
CA SER A 102 -11.29 2.44 3.25
C SER A 102 -11.86 1.77 2.00
N LEU A 103 -11.64 0.47 1.83
CA LEU A 103 -12.18 -0.33 0.70
C LEU A 103 -13.22 -1.38 1.13
N GLU A 104 -13.50 -1.51 2.43
CA GLU A 104 -14.46 -2.47 3.00
C GLU A 104 -15.85 -2.33 2.38
N GLY A 105 -16.27 -3.37 1.66
CA GLY A 105 -17.56 -3.44 0.95
C GLY A 105 -17.74 -2.42 -0.19
N ARG A 106 -16.72 -1.61 -0.51
CA ARG A 106 -16.80 -0.44 -1.41
C ARG A 106 -15.81 -0.50 -2.57
N THR A 107 -15.52 -1.71 -3.05
CA THR A 107 -14.61 -1.97 -4.18
C THR A 107 -15.08 -1.38 -5.51
N GLY A 108 -16.33 -0.92 -5.59
CA GLY A 108 -16.85 -0.15 -6.72
C GLY A 108 -16.01 1.09 -7.07
N LEU A 109 -15.28 1.67 -6.10
CA LEU A 109 -14.34 2.77 -6.34
C LEU A 109 -13.23 2.38 -7.33
N LEU A 110 -12.72 1.14 -7.26
CA LEU A 110 -11.64 0.65 -8.13
C LEU A 110 -12.06 0.59 -9.61
N LYS A 111 -13.36 0.42 -9.86
CA LYS A 111 -13.94 0.38 -11.22
C LYS A 111 -14.05 1.75 -11.86
N ARG A 112 -13.76 2.83 -11.12
CA ARG A 112 -13.90 4.22 -11.59
C ARG A 112 -12.56 4.90 -11.77
N GLY A 113 -12.52 5.79 -12.76
CA GLY A 113 -11.38 6.61 -13.15
C GLY A 113 -11.01 7.74 -12.20
N PHE A 114 -11.26 7.60 -10.89
CA PHE A 114 -11.04 8.68 -9.92
C PHE A 114 -9.56 8.90 -9.58
N LYS A 115 -9.29 10.07 -9.01
CA LYS A 115 -7.97 10.47 -8.51
C LYS A 115 -7.45 9.51 -7.44
N GLU A 116 -8.33 9.06 -6.54
CA GLU A 116 -8.01 8.10 -5.47
C GLU A 116 -7.60 6.75 -6.05
N THR A 117 -8.30 6.31 -7.11
CA THR A 117 -7.96 5.07 -7.79
C THR A 117 -6.60 5.16 -8.49
N ALA A 118 -6.25 6.32 -9.06
CA ALA A 118 -4.93 6.55 -9.64
C ALA A 118 -3.79 6.40 -8.62
N PHE A 119 -3.95 6.97 -7.42
CA PHE A 119 -3.00 6.79 -6.32
C PHE A 119 -2.90 5.33 -5.90
N LEU A 120 -4.04 4.67 -5.77
CA LEU A 120 -4.17 3.27 -5.39
C LEU A 120 -3.37 2.33 -6.33
N TYR A 121 -3.43 2.53 -7.65
CA TYR A 121 -2.56 1.81 -8.59
C TYR A 121 -1.08 2.08 -8.37
N ALA A 122 -0.71 3.35 -8.17
CA ALA A 122 0.68 3.75 -8.02
C ALA A 122 1.30 3.21 -6.71
N VAL A 123 0.58 3.33 -5.58
CA VAL A 123 1.08 2.81 -4.29
C VAL A 123 1.13 1.29 -4.29
N SER A 124 0.20 0.62 -4.97
CA SER A 124 0.21 -0.84 -5.10
C SER A 124 1.35 -1.36 -5.96
N SER A 125 1.59 -0.75 -7.12
CA SER A 125 2.73 -1.14 -7.98
C SER A 125 4.06 -0.80 -7.31
N ALA A 126 4.13 0.30 -6.56
CA ALA A 126 5.27 0.63 -5.72
C ALA A 126 5.48 -0.43 -4.63
N ALA A 127 4.44 -0.81 -3.89
CA ALA A 127 4.54 -1.82 -2.83
C ALA A 127 4.98 -3.19 -3.39
N LEU A 128 4.42 -3.62 -4.53
CA LEU A 128 4.87 -4.84 -5.22
C LEU A 128 6.35 -4.75 -5.61
N THR A 129 6.76 -3.63 -6.19
CA THR A 129 8.16 -3.45 -6.59
C THR A 129 9.10 -3.51 -5.37
N HIS A 130 8.71 -2.84 -4.29
CA HIS A 130 9.49 -2.75 -3.06
C HIS A 130 9.61 -4.10 -2.35
N THR A 131 8.49 -4.78 -2.15
CA THR A 131 8.44 -6.08 -1.46
C THR A 131 9.12 -7.19 -2.26
N LEU A 132 8.93 -7.28 -3.58
CA LEU A 132 9.62 -8.26 -4.42
C LEU A 132 11.15 -8.08 -4.34
N ALA A 133 11.64 -6.85 -4.44
CA ALA A 133 13.08 -6.57 -4.39
C ALA A 133 13.69 -6.98 -3.04
N ARG A 134 12.97 -6.74 -1.94
CA ARG A 134 13.37 -7.11 -0.58
C ARG A 134 13.20 -8.60 -0.27
N ALA A 135 12.21 -9.25 -0.85
CA ALA A 135 12.00 -10.69 -0.68
C ALA A 135 13.15 -11.48 -1.33
N CYS A 136 13.62 -11.03 -2.50
CA CYS A 136 14.80 -11.59 -3.16
C CYS A 136 16.06 -11.42 -2.30
N SER A 137 16.29 -10.22 -1.75
CA SER A 137 17.47 -9.99 -0.91
C SER A 137 17.40 -10.70 0.45
N ALA A 138 16.19 -10.97 0.96
CA ALA A 138 15.98 -11.74 2.18
C ALA A 138 16.00 -13.27 1.96
N GLY A 139 16.16 -13.76 0.72
CA GLY A 139 16.12 -15.19 0.42
C GLY A 139 14.73 -15.84 0.60
N ARG A 140 13.66 -15.03 0.62
CA ARG A 140 12.26 -15.52 0.75
C ARG A 140 11.67 -15.97 -0.59
N MET A 141 12.33 -15.66 -1.69
CA MET A 141 11.96 -16.10 -3.04
C MET A 141 13.11 -16.89 -3.65
N GLU A 142 12.82 -18.07 -4.17
CA GLU A 142 13.87 -19.04 -4.53
C GLU A 142 14.54 -18.77 -5.88
N ARG A 143 13.86 -18.16 -6.86
CA ARG A 143 14.42 -17.94 -8.20
C ARG A 143 14.91 -16.52 -8.45
N CYS A 144 15.20 -15.79 -7.38
CA CYS A 144 15.92 -14.55 -7.43
C CYS A 144 16.98 -14.47 -6.34
N THR A 145 17.95 -13.60 -6.57
CA THR A 145 19.09 -13.37 -5.67
C THR A 145 19.15 -11.90 -5.28
N CYS A 146 20.14 -11.56 -4.45
CA CYS A 146 20.58 -10.19 -4.22
C CYS A 146 20.88 -9.45 -5.54
N ASP A 147 20.90 -8.11 -5.48
CA ASP A 147 21.40 -7.29 -6.60
C ASP A 147 22.87 -7.63 -6.92
N ASP A 148 23.11 -8.07 -8.15
CA ASP A 148 24.43 -8.45 -8.70
C ASP A 148 24.97 -7.40 -9.68
N SER A 149 24.38 -6.19 -9.70
CA SER A 149 24.71 -5.15 -10.68
C SER A 149 26.21 -4.79 -10.70
N PRO A 150 26.87 -4.84 -11.87
CA PRO A 150 28.28 -4.49 -11.99
C PRO A 150 28.48 -2.99 -11.74
N GLY A 151 29.45 -2.62 -10.91
CA GLY A 151 29.76 -1.23 -10.56
C GLY A 151 29.60 -0.88 -9.07
N LEU A 152 29.11 -1.81 -8.25
CA LEU A 152 29.36 -1.79 -6.80
C LEU A 152 30.66 -2.54 -6.52
N GLU A 153 31.34 -2.24 -5.43
CA GLU A 153 32.35 -3.12 -4.82
C GLU A 153 31.67 -4.41 -4.25
N SER A 154 30.75 -4.99 -5.02
CA SER A 154 29.91 -6.12 -4.69
C SER A 154 30.74 -7.36 -4.35
N ARG A 155 31.92 -7.49 -4.97
CA ARG A 155 32.91 -8.52 -4.61
C ARG A 155 33.41 -8.39 -3.15
N GLN A 156 33.60 -7.17 -2.65
CA GLN A 156 33.93 -6.95 -1.24
C GLN A 156 32.67 -7.09 -0.37
N ALA A 157 31.49 -6.68 -0.86
CA ALA A 157 30.25 -6.85 -0.11
C ALA A 157 29.87 -8.31 0.17
N TRP A 158 30.14 -9.21 -0.77
CA TRP A 158 29.91 -10.65 -0.62
C TRP A 158 30.87 -11.30 0.38
N GLN A 159 32.11 -10.79 0.49
CA GLN A 159 33.07 -11.23 1.51
C GLN A 159 32.55 -10.99 2.94
N TRP A 160 31.66 -10.00 3.11
CA TRP A 160 31.03 -9.66 4.39
C TRP A 160 29.57 -10.10 4.49
N GLY A 161 29.08 -10.94 3.56
CA GLY A 161 27.73 -11.51 3.60
C GLY A 161 26.60 -10.49 3.40
N VAL A 162 26.87 -9.35 2.75
CA VAL A 162 25.87 -8.28 2.58
C VAL A 162 25.08 -8.44 1.28
N CYS A 163 23.76 -8.33 1.37
CA CYS A 163 22.83 -8.54 0.25
C CYS A 163 22.00 -7.28 -0.04
N GLY A 164 22.15 -6.73 -1.25
CA GLY A 164 21.38 -5.57 -1.71
C GLY A 164 20.03 -5.94 -2.31
N ASP A 165 19.07 -5.00 -2.23
CA ASP A 165 17.72 -5.15 -2.77
C ASP A 165 17.73 -5.28 -4.30
N ASN A 166 17.14 -6.35 -4.85
CA ASN A 166 17.19 -6.63 -6.29
C ASN A 166 16.07 -5.91 -7.07
N LEU A 167 16.22 -4.60 -7.24
CA LEU A 167 15.25 -3.77 -7.96
C LEU A 167 15.15 -4.16 -9.45
N LYS A 168 16.24 -4.61 -10.07
CA LYS A 168 16.28 -5.03 -11.47
C LYS A 168 15.39 -6.25 -11.72
N TYR A 169 15.50 -7.28 -10.88
CA TYR A 169 14.61 -8.44 -10.91
C TYR A 169 13.16 -8.01 -10.70
N SER A 170 12.90 -7.26 -9.63
CA SER A 170 11.55 -6.85 -9.24
C SER A 170 10.82 -6.09 -10.35
N THR A 171 11.45 -5.08 -10.96
CA THR A 171 10.83 -4.29 -12.04
C THR A 171 10.57 -5.12 -13.30
N LYS A 172 11.48 -6.05 -13.64
CA LYS A 172 11.30 -6.98 -14.77
C LYS A 172 10.16 -7.98 -14.50
N PHE A 173 10.15 -8.57 -13.31
CA PHE A 173 9.12 -9.50 -12.88
C PHE A 173 7.75 -8.83 -12.91
N LEU A 174 7.64 -7.65 -12.28
CA LEU A 174 6.38 -6.91 -12.17
C LEU A 174 5.85 -6.48 -13.54
N SER A 175 6.73 -6.06 -14.44
CA SER A 175 6.36 -5.71 -15.82
C SER A 175 5.78 -6.91 -16.59
N ASN A 176 6.26 -8.13 -16.34
CA ASN A 176 5.68 -9.36 -16.91
C ASN A 176 4.37 -9.77 -16.19
N PHE A 177 4.30 -9.52 -14.88
CA PHE A 177 3.19 -9.93 -14.03
C PHE A 177 1.95 -9.05 -14.16
N LEU A 178 2.12 -7.72 -14.25
CA LEU A 178 1.05 -6.74 -14.44
C LEU A 178 0.90 -6.27 -15.90
N GLY A 179 1.89 -6.57 -16.75
CA GLY A 179 2.02 -6.00 -18.09
C GLY A 179 0.74 -6.07 -18.91
N PRO A 180 0.33 -4.96 -19.55
CA PRO A 180 -0.91 -4.91 -20.30
C PRO A 180 -0.89 -5.92 -21.46
N LYS A 181 -2.08 -6.38 -21.87
CA LYS A 181 -2.20 -6.94 -23.23
C LYS A 181 -1.85 -5.81 -24.20
N ARG A 182 -0.75 -5.97 -24.94
CA ARG A 182 -0.33 -5.01 -25.99
C ARG A 182 -1.53 -4.73 -26.91
N GLY A 183 -1.79 -3.45 -27.20
CA GLY A 183 -2.86 -3.04 -28.11
C GLY A 183 -4.23 -2.74 -27.48
N SER A 184 -4.35 -2.61 -26.16
CA SER A 184 -5.63 -2.20 -25.56
C SER A 184 -6.08 -0.81 -26.05
N LYS A 185 -7.26 -0.77 -26.68
CA LYS A 185 -7.97 0.46 -27.08
C LYS A 185 -8.69 1.14 -25.91
N ASP A 186 -8.64 0.55 -24.71
CA ASP A 186 -9.29 1.04 -23.51
C ASP A 186 -8.48 2.16 -22.84
N LEU A 187 -9.09 3.35 -22.73
CA LEU A 187 -8.49 4.52 -22.08
C LEU A 187 -8.15 4.24 -20.62
N ARG A 188 -9.05 3.53 -19.91
CA ARG A 188 -8.87 3.19 -18.49
C ARG A 188 -7.62 2.34 -18.30
N ALA A 189 -7.49 1.27 -19.08
CA ALA A 189 -6.34 0.37 -19.01
C ALA A 189 -5.01 1.11 -19.28
N ARG A 190 -5.00 2.13 -20.15
CA ARG A 190 -3.80 2.94 -20.39
C ARG A 190 -3.48 3.87 -19.24
N ALA A 191 -4.48 4.54 -18.67
CA ALA A 191 -4.31 5.38 -17.49
C ALA A 191 -3.79 4.57 -16.28
N ASP A 192 -4.36 3.39 -16.06
CA ASP A 192 -3.97 2.49 -14.96
C ASP A 192 -2.54 1.96 -15.16
N ALA A 193 -2.18 1.60 -16.39
CA ALA A 193 -0.82 1.23 -16.74
C ALA A 193 0.16 2.40 -16.53
N HIS A 194 -0.22 3.64 -16.87
CA HIS A 194 0.60 4.83 -16.62
C HIS A 194 0.85 5.02 -15.12
N ASN A 195 -0.20 5.01 -14.30
CA ASN A 195 -0.10 5.13 -12.85
C ASN A 195 0.74 4.00 -12.22
N THR A 196 0.62 2.78 -12.76
CA THR A 196 1.48 1.65 -12.38
C THR A 196 2.96 1.97 -12.62
N HIS A 197 3.31 2.54 -13.78
CA HIS A 197 4.69 2.94 -14.07
C HIS A 197 5.18 4.08 -13.17
N VAL A 198 4.32 5.04 -12.82
CA VAL A 198 4.66 6.10 -11.87
C VAL A 198 5.04 5.52 -10.50
N GLY A 199 4.28 4.54 -10.00
CA GLY A 199 4.60 3.83 -8.76
C GLY A 199 5.94 3.10 -8.80
N ILE A 200 6.21 2.33 -9.87
CA ILE A 200 7.49 1.65 -10.08
C ILE A 200 8.65 2.66 -10.11
N LYS A 201 8.45 3.79 -10.80
CA LYS A 201 9.45 4.86 -10.92
C LYS A 201 9.73 5.51 -9.56
N ALA A 202 8.72 5.70 -8.71
CA ALA A 202 8.88 6.27 -7.38
C ALA A 202 9.79 5.40 -6.48
N VAL A 203 9.62 4.08 -6.53
CA VAL A 203 10.52 3.13 -5.83
C VAL A 203 11.92 3.21 -6.40
N LYS A 204 12.05 3.26 -7.74
CA LYS A 204 13.36 3.37 -8.40
C LYS A 204 14.12 4.63 -8.02
N SER A 205 13.43 5.78 -7.87
CA SER A 205 14.07 7.02 -7.41
C SER A 205 14.52 6.97 -5.94
N GLY A 206 13.97 6.06 -5.13
CA GLY A 206 14.36 5.85 -3.74
C GLY A 206 15.49 4.83 -3.56
N LEU A 207 16.06 4.27 -4.62
CA LEU A 207 17.18 3.34 -4.51
C LEU A 207 18.48 4.10 -4.23
N ARG A 208 19.12 3.80 -3.10
CA ARG A 208 20.38 4.44 -2.66
C ARG A 208 21.48 3.41 -2.53
N THR A 209 22.73 3.87 -2.61
CA THR A 209 23.89 3.06 -2.18
C THR A 209 24.09 3.32 -0.69
N THR A 210 23.91 2.29 0.13
CA THR A 210 24.18 2.32 1.57
C THR A 210 25.52 1.65 1.83
N CYS A 211 26.31 2.18 2.76
CA CYS A 211 27.61 1.62 3.13
C CYS A 211 27.74 1.41 4.64
N LYS A 212 28.43 0.35 5.05
CA LYS A 212 28.87 0.10 6.42
C LYS A 212 30.39 0.18 6.48
N CYS A 213 30.91 0.89 7.47
CA CYS A 213 32.34 1.04 7.70
C CYS A 213 32.84 -0.01 8.70
N HIS A 214 34.04 -0.55 8.44
CA HIS A 214 34.62 -1.69 9.17
C HIS A 214 36.05 -1.43 9.66
N GLY A 215 36.56 -0.19 9.56
CA GLY A 215 37.90 0.15 10.02
C GLY A 215 38.02 0.25 11.54
N VAL A 216 39.26 0.22 12.04
CA VAL A 216 39.60 0.36 13.46
C VAL A 216 38.94 1.62 14.04
N SER A 217 38.35 1.50 15.23
CA SER A 217 37.62 2.58 15.93
C SER A 217 36.48 3.21 15.11
N GLY A 218 35.85 2.46 14.20
CA GLY A 218 34.73 2.95 13.38
C GLY A 218 35.14 3.74 12.14
N SER A 219 36.42 3.72 11.76
CA SER A 219 36.89 4.38 10.54
C SER A 219 36.33 3.73 9.26
N CYS A 220 36.20 4.52 8.20
CA CYS A 220 35.68 4.08 6.89
C CYS A 220 36.77 3.71 5.88
N ALA A 221 38.00 3.47 6.33
CA ALA A 221 39.11 3.05 5.46
C ALA A 221 38.81 1.75 4.70
N VAL A 222 38.11 0.82 5.36
CA VAL A 222 37.44 -0.32 4.73
C VAL A 222 35.94 -0.15 4.92
N ARG A 223 35.19 -0.25 3.84
CA ARG A 223 33.72 -0.17 3.88
C ARG A 223 33.11 -1.15 2.89
N THR A 224 31.89 -1.56 3.18
CA THR A 224 31.08 -2.42 2.31
C THR A 224 29.84 -1.65 1.90
N CYS A 225 29.55 -1.58 0.60
CA CYS A 225 28.40 -0.85 0.07
C CYS A 225 27.46 -1.75 -0.74
N TRP A 226 26.15 -1.50 -0.66
CA TRP A 226 25.10 -2.24 -1.36
C TRP A 226 23.95 -1.33 -1.79
N LYS A 227 23.10 -1.80 -2.72
CA LYS A 227 21.84 -1.11 -3.03
C LYS A 227 20.79 -1.39 -1.97
N GLN A 228 20.15 -0.33 -1.49
CA GLN A 228 19.06 -0.42 -0.54
C GLN A 228 17.94 0.52 -0.94
N LEU A 229 16.71 0.02 -0.89
CA LEU A 229 15.53 0.85 -1.08
C LEU A 229 15.29 1.74 0.14
N SER A 230 14.91 3.00 -0.10
CA SER A 230 14.37 3.88 0.94
C SER A 230 13.22 3.21 1.72
N PRO A 231 12.97 3.64 2.97
CA PRO A 231 11.76 3.30 3.69
C PRO A 231 10.52 3.57 2.84
N PHE A 232 9.56 2.66 2.84
CA PHE A 232 8.39 2.75 1.96
C PHE A 232 7.56 4.03 2.20
N ARG A 233 7.61 4.57 3.43
CA ARG A 233 7.02 5.85 3.80
C ARG A 233 7.49 7.01 2.91
N GLU A 234 8.77 7.07 2.52
CA GLU A 234 9.28 8.10 1.60
C GLU A 234 8.63 7.97 0.22
N THR A 235 8.42 6.72 -0.25
CA THR A 235 7.74 6.47 -1.53
C THR A 235 6.27 6.86 -1.46
N GLY A 236 5.57 6.54 -0.36
CA GLY A 236 4.19 6.95 -0.14
C GLY A 236 4.02 8.48 -0.12
N GLN A 237 4.92 9.19 0.56
CA GLN A 237 4.94 10.66 0.57
C GLN A 237 5.18 11.24 -0.83
N ALA A 238 6.15 10.70 -1.57
CA ALA A 238 6.42 11.13 -2.94
C ALA A 238 5.20 10.92 -3.85
N LEU A 239 4.52 9.78 -3.73
CA LEU A 239 3.29 9.50 -4.48
C LEU A 239 2.12 10.39 -4.04
N LYS A 240 2.01 10.73 -2.75
CA LYS A 240 0.97 11.65 -2.25
C LYS A 240 1.14 13.06 -2.84
N LEU A 241 2.37 13.54 -2.96
CA LEU A 241 2.66 14.79 -3.66
C LEU A 241 2.24 14.74 -5.14
N ARG A 242 2.49 13.62 -5.83
CA ARG A 242 2.02 13.42 -7.22
C ARG A 242 0.51 13.30 -7.32
N TYR A 243 -0.14 12.75 -6.29
CA TYR A 243 -1.58 12.73 -6.20
C TYR A 243 -2.11 14.14 -6.11
N ASP A 244 -1.59 14.99 -5.21
CA ASP A 244 -2.11 16.35 -5.03
C ASP A 244 -2.09 17.15 -6.35
N SER A 245 -1.06 16.97 -7.18
CA SER A 245 -0.93 17.57 -8.52
C SER A 245 -1.35 16.67 -9.70
N ALA A 246 -2.17 15.64 -9.48
CA ALA A 246 -2.58 14.70 -10.55
C ALA A 246 -3.37 15.39 -11.67
N VAL A 247 -3.29 14.84 -12.87
CA VAL A 247 -3.80 15.46 -14.10
C VAL A 247 -5.01 14.68 -14.62
N LYS A 248 -6.12 15.39 -14.90
CA LYS A 248 -7.28 14.82 -15.59
C LYS A 248 -6.93 14.61 -17.06
N VAL A 249 -7.17 13.40 -17.58
CA VAL A 249 -6.86 13.02 -18.95
C VAL A 249 -8.09 12.50 -19.68
N SER A 250 -8.10 12.75 -20.98
CA SER A 250 -9.04 12.22 -21.96
C SER A 250 -8.27 11.43 -23.04
N SER A 251 -9.00 10.76 -23.92
CA SER A 251 -8.41 10.10 -25.09
C SER A 251 -8.15 11.08 -26.23
N ALA A 252 -6.97 11.00 -26.84
CA ALA A 252 -6.75 11.45 -28.21
C ALA A 252 -6.31 10.24 -29.07
N THR A 253 -6.90 10.06 -30.25
CA THR A 253 -6.46 9.01 -31.18
C THR A 253 -5.39 9.60 -32.08
N ASN A 254 -4.18 9.03 -32.06
CA ASN A 254 -3.15 9.42 -33.00
C ASN A 254 -3.42 8.72 -34.33
N GLU A 255 -3.89 9.47 -35.34
CA GLU A 255 -4.28 8.95 -36.66
C GLU A 255 -3.12 8.28 -37.40
N ALA A 256 -1.87 8.71 -37.17
CA ALA A 256 -0.68 8.15 -37.81
C ALA A 256 -0.26 6.78 -37.25
N LEU A 257 -0.62 6.46 -36.00
CA LEU A 257 -0.19 5.22 -35.31
C LEU A 257 -1.36 4.29 -34.97
N GLY A 258 -2.61 4.72 -35.21
CA GLY A 258 -3.82 4.00 -34.79
C GLY A 258 -3.88 3.74 -33.28
N ARG A 259 -3.09 4.48 -32.49
CA ARG A 259 -2.87 4.24 -31.08
C ARG A 259 -3.52 5.36 -30.27
N LEU A 260 -4.31 4.95 -29.29
CA LEU A 260 -4.90 5.86 -28.33
C LEU A 260 -3.78 6.42 -27.42
N GLU A 261 -3.78 7.73 -27.21
CA GLU A 261 -2.86 8.45 -26.33
C GLU A 261 -3.62 9.16 -25.21
N LEU A 262 -2.95 9.35 -24.08
CA LEU A 262 -3.48 10.12 -22.96
C LEU A 262 -3.25 11.59 -23.24
N TRP A 263 -4.32 12.38 -23.17
CA TRP A 263 -4.30 13.79 -23.47
C TRP A 263 -4.80 14.60 -22.29
N ALA A 264 -4.03 15.58 -21.83
CA ALA A 264 -4.43 16.50 -20.78
C ALA A 264 -4.96 17.82 -21.38
N PRO A 265 -6.08 18.37 -20.89
CA PRO A 265 -6.56 19.68 -21.31
C PRO A 265 -5.52 20.78 -21.06
N ALA A 266 -5.48 21.79 -21.94
CA ALA A 266 -4.66 22.97 -21.71
C ALA A 266 -5.11 23.70 -20.42
N ARG A 267 -4.15 24.26 -19.67
CA ARG A 267 -4.49 25.12 -18.53
C ARG A 267 -5.22 26.37 -19.04
N PRO A 268 -6.24 26.89 -18.32
CA PRO A 268 -6.86 28.17 -18.67
C PRO A 268 -5.79 29.26 -18.78
N GLY A 269 -5.70 29.92 -19.95
CA GLY A 269 -4.72 30.97 -20.23
C GLY A 269 -3.40 30.51 -20.90
N SER A 270 -3.23 29.22 -21.22
CA SER A 270 -2.06 28.74 -21.97
C SER A 270 -2.38 28.64 -23.48
N PRO A 271 -1.59 29.24 -24.39
CA PRO A 271 -1.80 29.16 -25.83
C PRO A 271 -1.41 27.80 -26.44
N THR A 272 -0.89 26.86 -25.64
CA THR A 272 -0.48 25.53 -26.10
C THR A 272 -1.67 24.57 -26.15
N LYS A 273 -1.82 23.86 -27.28
CA LYS A 273 -2.69 22.68 -27.37
C LYS A 273 -2.30 21.68 -26.27
N GLY A 274 -3.29 20.99 -25.69
CA GLY A 274 -3.09 20.06 -24.57
C GLY A 274 -1.96 19.06 -24.81
N LEU A 275 -1.17 18.80 -23.77
CA LEU A 275 0.09 18.05 -23.85
C LEU A 275 -0.09 16.63 -23.27
N ALA A 276 0.73 15.69 -23.73
CA ALA A 276 0.84 14.39 -23.08
C ALA A 276 1.24 14.57 -21.60
N PRO A 277 0.65 13.81 -20.67
CA PRO A 277 1.00 13.89 -19.25
C PRO A 277 2.48 13.51 -19.04
N ARG A 278 3.16 14.18 -18.10
CA ARG A 278 4.56 13.85 -17.84
C ARG A 278 4.69 12.42 -17.30
N PRO A 279 5.83 11.73 -17.53
CA PRO A 279 6.04 10.38 -17.02
C PRO A 279 6.04 10.24 -15.49
N GLY A 280 6.02 11.34 -14.74
CA GLY A 280 5.93 11.35 -13.27
C GLY A 280 4.58 11.84 -12.73
N ASP A 281 3.66 12.28 -13.60
CA ASP A 281 2.35 12.78 -13.18
C ASP A 281 1.39 11.59 -13.01
N LEU A 282 0.62 11.56 -11.91
CA LEU A 282 -0.51 10.65 -11.82
C LEU A 282 -1.66 11.17 -12.69
N VAL A 283 -2.42 10.26 -13.28
CA VAL A 283 -3.50 10.59 -14.22
C VAL A 283 -4.82 9.97 -13.80
N TYR A 284 -5.91 10.71 -13.99
CA TYR A 284 -7.28 10.27 -13.70
C TYR A 284 -8.24 10.74 -14.80
N MET A 285 -9.44 10.17 -14.89
CA MET A 285 -10.38 10.46 -15.99
C MET A 285 -11.71 11.03 -15.49
N GLU A 286 -12.08 10.73 -14.25
CA GLU A 286 -13.37 11.09 -13.67
C GLU A 286 -13.17 11.95 -12.42
N ASP A 287 -14.05 12.92 -12.22
CA ASP A 287 -14.03 13.72 -11.00
C ASP A 287 -14.44 12.86 -9.81
N SER A 288 -13.70 13.01 -8.71
CA SER A 288 -13.97 12.27 -7.48
C SER A 288 -15.32 12.67 -6.90
N PRO A 289 -16.12 11.72 -6.39
CA PRO A 289 -17.39 12.01 -5.76
C PRO A 289 -17.17 12.74 -4.43
N SER A 290 -18.24 13.33 -3.88
CA SER A 290 -18.19 13.81 -2.50
C SER A 290 -18.09 12.63 -1.53
N PHE A 291 -17.06 12.64 -0.68
CA PHE A 291 -16.86 11.65 0.38
C PHE A 291 -17.43 12.07 1.73
N CYS A 292 -18.13 13.22 1.79
CA CYS A 292 -18.66 13.78 3.04
C CYS A 292 -19.79 12.93 3.65
N ARG A 293 -20.67 12.38 2.80
CA ARG A 293 -21.83 11.57 3.21
C ARG A 293 -21.63 10.11 2.79
N PRO A 294 -22.27 9.15 3.48
CA PRO A 294 -22.23 7.75 3.09
C PRO A 294 -22.67 7.54 1.63
N SER A 295 -21.91 6.72 0.90
CA SER A 295 -22.19 6.33 -0.47
C SER A 295 -21.60 4.96 -0.79
N LYS A 296 -21.80 4.46 -2.02
CA LYS A 296 -21.12 3.25 -2.51
C LYS A 296 -19.58 3.36 -2.56
N TYR A 297 -19.01 4.55 -2.36
CA TYR A 297 -17.58 4.81 -2.44
C TYR A 297 -16.94 5.27 -1.12
N SER A 298 -17.73 5.72 -0.13
CA SER A 298 -17.22 6.16 1.17
C SER A 298 -18.24 5.93 2.28
N PRO A 299 -17.80 5.61 3.51
CA PRO A 299 -18.68 5.59 4.68
C PRO A 299 -19.17 6.99 5.12
N GLY A 300 -18.61 8.07 4.59
CA GLY A 300 -18.85 9.45 5.04
C GLY A 300 -17.83 9.91 6.07
N THR A 301 -17.94 11.18 6.50
CA THR A 301 -17.00 11.76 7.47
C THR A 301 -17.58 12.00 8.87
N ALA A 302 -18.87 11.70 9.07
CA ALA A 302 -19.51 11.79 10.38
C ALA A 302 -18.82 10.84 11.38
N GLY A 303 -18.62 11.30 12.62
CA GLY A 303 -17.98 10.51 13.67
C GLY A 303 -16.45 10.35 13.52
N ARG A 304 -15.82 10.98 12.53
CA ARG A 304 -14.36 10.90 12.37
C ARG A 304 -13.64 11.91 13.26
N VAL A 305 -12.57 11.45 13.90
CA VAL A 305 -11.65 12.31 14.65
C VAL A 305 -10.88 13.22 13.70
N CYS A 306 -10.74 14.48 14.07
CA CYS A 306 -10.01 15.50 13.31
C CYS A 306 -9.10 16.34 14.23
N SER A 307 -8.18 17.08 13.62
CA SER A 307 -7.35 18.08 14.30
C SER A 307 -7.90 19.47 14.00
N ARG A 308 -8.12 20.28 15.05
CA ARG A 308 -8.81 21.57 15.00
C ARG A 308 -8.21 22.50 13.94
N GLU A 309 -6.89 22.67 13.95
CA GLU A 309 -6.18 23.56 13.03
C GLU A 309 -5.83 22.88 11.69
N ALA A 310 -5.61 21.56 11.69
CA ALA A 310 -5.05 20.89 10.52
C ALA A 310 -6.10 20.29 9.57
N SER A 311 -7.23 19.77 10.09
CA SER A 311 -8.14 18.94 9.26
C SER A 311 -9.63 19.07 9.55
N CYS A 312 -10.08 19.60 10.68
CA CYS A 312 -11.51 19.66 10.98
C CYS A 312 -12.31 20.49 9.95
N SER A 313 -11.73 21.59 9.47
CA SER A 313 -12.36 22.47 8.47
C SER A 313 -12.64 21.76 7.14
N SER A 314 -11.70 20.93 6.68
CA SER A 314 -11.84 20.16 5.43
C SER A 314 -12.62 18.87 5.63
N LEU A 315 -12.37 18.13 6.73
CA LEU A 315 -12.91 16.79 6.98
C LEU A 315 -14.40 16.81 7.33
N CYS A 316 -14.83 17.77 8.15
CA CYS A 316 -16.21 17.82 8.65
C CYS A 316 -17.20 18.45 7.67
N CYS A 317 -16.73 18.90 6.49
CA CYS A 317 -17.57 19.40 5.40
C CYS A 317 -18.57 20.49 5.82
N GLY A 318 -18.16 21.39 6.71
CA GLY A 318 -19.00 22.50 7.19
C GLY A 318 -20.03 22.13 8.27
N ARG A 319 -20.14 20.85 8.69
CA ARG A 319 -21.08 20.43 9.75
C ARG A 319 -20.62 20.82 11.17
N GLY A 320 -19.37 21.26 11.30
CA GLY A 320 -18.73 21.46 12.60
C GLY A 320 -18.25 20.14 13.24
N TYR A 321 -17.75 20.24 14.46
CA TYR A 321 -17.22 19.12 15.24
C TYR A 321 -17.62 19.27 16.71
N ASP A 322 -17.78 18.14 17.40
CA ASP A 322 -17.90 18.07 18.85
C ASP A 322 -16.52 18.05 19.47
N THR A 323 -16.39 18.63 20.66
CA THR A 323 -15.15 18.66 21.45
C THR A 323 -15.38 17.89 22.74
N GLN A 324 -14.53 16.92 23.02
CA GLN A 324 -14.57 16.11 24.24
C GLN A 324 -13.19 16.11 24.88
N SER A 325 -13.09 16.33 26.19
CA SER A 325 -11.84 16.13 26.91
C SER A 325 -11.72 14.67 27.34
N ARG A 326 -10.53 14.11 27.17
CA ARG A 326 -10.20 12.72 27.50
C ARG A 326 -8.89 12.68 28.27
N LEU A 327 -8.88 11.97 29.40
CA LEU A 327 -7.63 11.64 30.09
C LEU A 327 -6.93 10.50 29.33
N VAL A 328 -5.72 10.78 28.84
CA VAL A 328 -4.87 9.80 28.14
C VAL A 328 -3.69 9.48 29.06
N ALA A 329 -3.54 8.18 29.35
CA ALA A 329 -2.37 7.68 30.06
C ALA A 329 -1.19 7.54 29.09
N PHE A 330 -0.02 8.01 29.48
CA PHE A 330 1.21 7.89 28.70
C PHE A 330 2.41 7.64 29.61
N SER A 331 3.44 6.99 29.05
CA SER A 331 4.70 6.75 29.76
C SER A 331 5.49 8.05 29.87
N CYS A 332 5.83 8.44 31.10
CA CYS A 332 6.57 9.64 31.44
C CYS A 332 7.73 9.31 32.40
N HIS A 333 8.65 10.25 32.56
CA HIS A 333 9.78 10.13 33.51
C HIS A 333 10.56 8.81 33.37
N CYS A 334 10.81 8.40 32.14
CA CYS A 334 11.50 7.15 31.85
C CYS A 334 12.98 7.20 32.25
N GLN A 335 13.43 6.22 33.02
CA GLN A 335 14.83 6.04 33.41
C GLN A 335 15.38 4.73 32.86
N VAL A 336 16.57 4.80 32.28
CA VAL A 336 17.29 3.62 31.80
C VAL A 336 18.01 3.02 33.00
N GLN A 337 17.59 1.83 33.43
CA GLN A 337 18.30 1.10 34.47
C GLN A 337 19.57 0.47 33.89
N TRP A 338 20.66 0.47 34.66
CA TRP A 338 21.94 -0.14 34.26
C TRP A 338 21.84 -1.68 34.31
N CYS A 339 21.02 -2.25 33.42
CA CYS A 339 21.04 -3.63 32.89
C CYS A 339 19.80 -3.89 31.99
N CYS A 340 19.62 -3.00 31.00
CA CYS A 340 18.91 -3.23 29.73
C CYS A 340 17.38 -3.09 29.69
N TYR A 341 16.74 -2.45 30.68
CA TYR A 341 15.33 -2.10 30.58
C TYR A 341 15.07 -0.64 30.99
N VAL A 342 13.97 -0.11 30.47
CA VAL A 342 13.52 1.26 30.74
C VAL A 342 12.32 1.17 31.67
N GLU A 343 12.42 1.79 32.83
CA GLU A 343 11.28 1.97 33.74
C GLU A 343 10.69 3.34 33.51
N CYS A 344 9.38 3.40 33.26
CA CYS A 344 8.64 4.65 33.10
C CYS A 344 7.50 4.68 34.12
N GLN A 345 7.17 5.88 34.59
CA GLN A 345 5.93 6.12 35.33
C GLN A 345 4.76 6.26 34.35
N GLN A 346 3.54 5.97 34.81
CA GLN A 346 2.32 6.25 34.06
C GLN A 346 1.79 7.63 34.48
N CYS A 347 1.88 8.60 33.57
CA CYS A 347 1.26 9.91 33.74
C CYS A 347 -0.08 9.95 33.03
N VAL A 348 -0.95 10.86 33.45
CA VAL A 348 -2.19 11.18 32.76
C VAL A 348 -2.16 12.62 32.29
N GLN A 349 -2.63 12.86 31.07
CA GLN A 349 -2.81 14.20 30.52
C GLN A 349 -4.21 14.33 29.95
N GLU A 350 -4.85 15.48 30.19
CA GLU A 350 -6.10 15.82 29.53
C GLU A 350 -5.82 16.25 28.08
N GLU A 351 -6.42 15.55 27.13
CA GLU A 351 -6.33 15.83 25.70
C GLU A 351 -7.72 16.14 25.14
N LEU A 352 -7.81 17.15 24.28
CA LEU A 352 -9.04 17.49 23.57
C LEU A 352 -9.17 16.68 22.28
N VAL A 353 -10.24 15.90 22.18
CA VAL A 353 -10.59 15.11 20.99
C VAL A 353 -11.71 15.82 20.24
N TYR A 354 -11.48 16.10 18.95
CA TYR A 354 -12.47 16.72 18.07
C TYR A 354 -13.05 15.70 17.11
N THR A 355 -14.38 15.61 17.03
CA THR A 355 -15.07 14.61 16.21
C THR A 355 -16.10 15.26 15.30
N CYS A 356 -16.08 14.97 14.00
CA CYS A 356 -17.02 15.57 13.05
C CYS A 356 -18.47 15.21 13.36
N LYS A 357 -19.35 16.22 13.35
CA LYS A 357 -20.80 16.05 13.57
C LYS A 357 -21.45 15.23 12.44
N HIS A 358 -22.60 14.66 12.74
CA HIS A 358 -23.43 13.90 11.80
C HIS A 358 -24.02 14.76 10.68
#